data_AF-A0A0H4CA49-F1
#
_entry.id   AF-A0A0H4CA49-F1
#
_cell.length_a   1.000
_cell.length_b   1.000
_cell.length_c   1.000
_cell.angle_alpha   90.00
_cell.angle_beta   90.00
_cell.angle_gamma   90.00
#
_symmetry.space_group_name_H-M   'P 1'
#
loop_
_entity.id
_entity.type
_entity.pdbx_description
1 polymer ?
#
loop_
_entity_poly.entity_id
_entity_poly.type
_entity_poly.pdbx_seq_one_letter_code
_entity_poly.pdbx_strand_id
1 'polypeptide(L)'
;MRLGVLDVGSNTVHLLVVDAHPGARPLPAHSHKADLRLAQLLDDSGAIGDEGIDKLIAVVRDALQAAEDKGVENLLPFATSAVREATNADDVLARVADETGVRLQVLTGAEEARLTFLAARRWYGWSAGRLLVLDIGGGSLEIAYGMDEEPDAAVSLPLGAGRLTAGWLPGDPPAPDDVRSLRRHVRTEIARTVGEFSRLGAPDHVVATSKTFKQLARIAGAARSAEGLYVQRELKRESLEAWVPRLAGMTTEQRAELPGVSEGRAGQLLAGALVAEGAMDLFGVEKLEICPWALREGVILRRLDHMDSD
;
A
#
# COMPACT_ATOMS: atom_id res chain seq x y z
N MET A 1 9.54 24.93 2.66
CA MET A 1 9.80 24.56 1.24
C MET A 1 8.67 23.72 0.71
N ARG A 2 8.44 23.74 -0.60
CA ARG A 2 7.54 22.78 -1.26
C ARG A 2 8.28 21.46 -1.50
N LEU A 3 7.82 20.39 -0.84
CA LEU A 3 8.37 19.04 -0.99
C LEU A 3 7.42 18.20 -1.83
N GLY A 4 7.92 17.61 -2.91
CA GLY A 4 7.23 16.61 -3.70
C GLY A 4 7.64 15.20 -3.28
N VAL A 5 6.69 14.27 -3.21
CA VAL A 5 6.95 12.85 -2.99
C VAL A 5 6.35 12.07 -4.14
N LEU A 6 7.21 11.41 -4.92
CA LEU A 6 6.84 10.65 -6.10
C LEU A 6 6.92 9.15 -5.80
N ASP A 7 5.77 8.54 -5.62
CA ASP A 7 5.59 7.12 -5.29
C ASP A 7 5.27 6.33 -6.56
N VAL A 8 6.24 5.53 -7.03
CA VAL A 8 6.08 4.59 -8.15
C VAL A 8 5.65 3.23 -7.59
N GLY A 9 4.34 3.02 -7.56
CA GLY A 9 3.71 1.78 -7.12
C GLY A 9 3.40 0.80 -8.26
N SER A 10 2.95 -0.41 -7.89
CA SER A 10 2.58 -1.45 -8.87
C SER A 10 1.41 -1.08 -9.77
N ASN A 11 0.49 -0.25 -9.27
CA ASN A 11 -0.73 0.13 -9.98
C ASN A 11 -0.71 1.58 -10.47
N THR A 12 -0.04 2.46 -9.73
CA THR A 12 -0.19 3.91 -9.88
C THR A 12 1.12 4.60 -9.58
N VAL A 13 1.37 5.71 -10.27
CA VAL A 13 2.35 6.71 -9.84
C VAL A 13 1.61 7.85 -9.16
N HIS A 14 2.09 8.28 -8.01
CA HIS A 14 1.44 9.33 -7.22
C HIS A 14 2.45 10.36 -6.76
N LEU A 15 2.25 11.60 -7.20
CA LEU A 15 2.93 12.77 -6.65
C LEU A 15 2.06 13.40 -5.56
N LEU A 16 2.61 13.54 -4.36
CA LEU A 16 2.08 14.42 -3.32
C LEU A 16 2.97 15.63 -3.16
N VAL A 17 2.38 16.83 -3.08
CA VAL A 17 3.09 18.06 -2.76
C VAL A 17 2.65 18.54 -1.39
N VAL A 18 3.60 18.78 -0.50
CA VAL A 18 3.36 19.28 0.86
C VAL A 18 4.13 20.57 1.11
N ASP A 19 3.59 21.38 2.02
CA ASP A 19 4.33 22.48 2.64
C ASP A 19 5.19 21.91 3.77
N ALA A 20 6.47 21.65 3.47
CA ALA A 20 7.41 21.05 4.39
C ALA A 20 8.16 22.10 5.21
N HIS A 21 8.08 21.96 6.53
CA HIS A 21 8.88 22.64 7.52
C HIS A 21 8.99 21.79 8.79
N PRO A 22 9.97 22.04 9.67
CA PRO A 22 10.07 21.35 10.95
C PRO A 22 8.75 21.37 11.74
N GLY A 23 8.35 20.20 12.25
CA GLY A 23 7.09 20.01 12.98
C GLY A 23 5.80 20.08 12.12
N ALA A 24 5.90 20.23 10.80
CA ALA A 24 4.75 20.21 9.91
C ALA A 24 4.02 18.86 9.92
N ARG A 25 2.71 18.90 9.72
CA ARG A 25 1.93 17.69 9.41
C ARG A 25 2.13 17.34 7.93
N PRO A 26 2.24 16.06 7.55
CA PRO A 26 2.41 15.62 6.16
C PRO A 26 1.08 15.70 5.38
N LEU A 27 0.40 16.85 5.41
CA LEU A 27 -0.86 17.06 4.71
C LEU A 27 -0.61 17.54 3.27
N PRO A 28 -1.21 16.90 2.26
CA PRO A 28 -1.04 17.30 0.87
C PRO A 28 -1.70 18.64 0.61
N ALA A 29 -0.93 19.58 0.06
CA ALA A 29 -1.43 20.79 -0.55
C ALA A 29 -1.90 20.52 -2.00
N HIS A 30 -1.26 19.55 -2.66
CA HIS A 30 -1.65 19.08 -3.98
C HIS A 30 -1.36 17.58 -4.14
N SER A 31 -2.11 16.93 -5.02
CA SER A 31 -1.92 15.52 -5.37
C SER A 31 -2.13 15.34 -6.87
N HIS A 32 -1.20 14.68 -7.54
CA HIS A 32 -1.32 14.27 -8.94
C HIS A 32 -1.13 12.76 -9.04
N LYS A 33 -2.03 12.08 -9.74
CA LYS A 33 -2.06 10.62 -9.77
C LYS A 33 -2.31 10.13 -11.19
N ALA A 34 -1.51 9.17 -11.62
CA ALA A 34 -1.65 8.49 -12.89
C ALA A 34 -1.70 6.97 -12.71
N ASP A 35 -2.51 6.31 -13.53
CA ASP A 35 -2.60 4.85 -13.56
C ASP A 35 -1.49 4.28 -14.45
N LEU A 36 -0.69 3.38 -13.89
CA LEU A 36 0.43 2.72 -14.59
C LEU A 36 0.12 1.24 -14.85
N ARG A 37 -0.35 0.53 -13.81
CA ARG A 37 -0.57 -0.93 -13.80
C ARG A 37 0.66 -1.73 -14.21
N LEU A 38 1.84 -1.32 -13.71
CA LEU A 38 3.13 -1.92 -14.03
C LEU A 38 3.19 -3.43 -13.80
N ALA A 39 2.49 -3.93 -12.76
CA ALA A 39 2.41 -5.36 -12.48
C ALA A 39 1.75 -6.19 -13.61
N GLN A 40 0.96 -5.56 -14.48
CA GLN A 40 0.35 -6.21 -15.66
C GLN A 40 1.24 -6.14 -16.90
N LEU A 41 2.36 -5.40 -16.82
CA LEU A 41 3.31 -5.18 -17.90
C LEU A 41 4.62 -5.97 -17.68
N LEU A 42 4.62 -6.86 -16.68
CA LEU A 42 5.68 -7.83 -16.47
C LEU A 42 5.45 -9.01 -17.44
N ASP A 43 6.52 -9.45 -18.09
CA ASP A 43 6.51 -10.66 -18.90
C ASP A 43 6.60 -11.93 -18.05
N ASP A 44 6.58 -13.10 -18.70
CA ASP A 44 6.67 -14.41 -18.02
C ASP A 44 8.00 -14.60 -17.24
N SER A 45 9.03 -13.81 -17.58
CA SER A 45 10.32 -13.80 -16.87
C SER A 45 10.35 -12.80 -15.71
N GLY A 46 9.27 -12.04 -15.50
CA GLY A 46 9.20 -10.98 -14.51
C GLY A 46 9.96 -9.72 -14.91
N ALA A 47 10.26 -9.51 -16.20
CA ALA A 47 10.88 -8.29 -16.69
C ALA A 47 9.81 -7.26 -17.11
N ILE A 48 10.11 -5.97 -16.92
CA ILE A 48 9.28 -4.89 -17.46
C ILE A 48 9.69 -4.68 -18.92
N GLY A 49 8.77 -4.96 -19.85
CA GLY A 49 9.00 -4.76 -21.28
C GLY A 49 9.07 -3.28 -21.68
N ASP A 50 9.56 -3.00 -22.89
CA ASP A 50 9.79 -1.63 -23.38
C ASP A 50 8.55 -0.74 -23.28
N GLU A 51 7.35 -1.25 -23.59
CA GLU A 51 6.09 -0.52 -23.44
C GLU A 51 5.85 -0.08 -21.99
N GLY A 52 6.17 -0.94 -21.01
CA GLY A 52 6.05 -0.64 -19.60
C GLY A 52 7.03 0.43 -19.13
N ILE A 53 8.26 0.39 -19.66
CA ILE A 53 9.29 1.41 -19.37
C ILE A 53 8.90 2.75 -19.99
N ASP A 54 8.50 2.77 -21.27
CA ASP A 54 8.07 3.99 -21.97
C ASP A 54 6.88 4.65 -21.24
N LYS A 55 5.92 3.84 -20.82
CA LYS A 55 4.77 4.31 -20.03
C LYS A 55 5.19 4.86 -18.67
N LEU A 56 6.10 4.18 -17.97
CA LEU A 56 6.64 4.67 -16.69
C LEU A 56 7.32 6.03 -16.87
N ILE A 57 8.16 6.16 -17.90
CA ILE A 57 8.87 7.42 -18.22
C ILE A 57 7.89 8.54 -18.54
N ALA A 58 6.88 8.27 -19.37
CA ALA A 58 5.85 9.26 -19.70
C ALA A 58 5.12 9.76 -18.45
N VAL A 59 4.74 8.84 -17.54
CA VAL A 59 4.06 9.17 -16.29
C VAL A 59 4.98 9.92 -15.31
N VAL A 60 6.26 9.57 -15.25
CA VAL A 60 7.24 10.31 -14.43
C VAL A 60 7.41 11.74 -14.97
N ARG A 61 7.51 11.93 -16.29
CA ARG A 61 7.57 13.28 -16.91
C ARG A 61 6.33 14.11 -16.61
N ASP A 62 5.15 13.52 -16.70
CA ASP A 62 3.89 14.19 -16.35
C ASP A 62 3.86 14.60 -14.87
N ALA A 63 4.32 13.73 -13.97
CA ALA A 63 4.46 14.07 -12.55
C ALA A 63 5.50 15.17 -12.31
N LEU A 64 6.62 15.20 -13.05
CA LEU A 64 7.61 16.26 -12.96
C LEU A 64 7.04 17.62 -13.38
N GLN A 65 6.28 17.66 -14.47
CA GLN A 65 5.59 18.89 -14.89
C GLN A 65 4.62 19.36 -13.80
N ALA A 66 3.82 18.44 -13.24
CA ALA A 66 2.93 18.77 -12.14
C ALA A 66 3.68 19.26 -10.89
N ALA A 67 4.88 18.74 -10.61
CA ALA A 67 5.72 19.20 -9.51
C ALA A 67 6.24 20.62 -9.75
N GLU A 68 6.74 20.91 -10.95
CA GLU A 68 7.22 22.22 -11.37
C GLU A 68 6.11 23.28 -11.30
N ASP A 69 4.92 22.96 -11.83
CA ASP A 69 3.74 23.83 -11.80
C ASP A 69 3.29 24.20 -10.36
N LYS A 70 3.67 23.39 -9.37
CA LYS A 70 3.40 23.63 -7.94
C LYS A 70 4.59 24.19 -7.18
N GLY A 71 5.68 24.51 -7.88
CA GLY A 71 6.89 25.08 -7.31
C GLY A 71 7.60 24.13 -6.34
N VAL A 72 7.57 22.81 -6.60
CA VAL A 72 8.32 21.82 -5.81
C VAL A 72 9.81 22.15 -5.88
N GLU A 73 10.42 22.37 -4.71
CA GLU A 73 11.84 22.71 -4.57
C GLU A 73 12.71 21.45 -4.41
N ASN A 74 12.13 20.38 -3.87
CA ASN A 74 12.80 19.10 -3.66
C ASN A 74 11.82 17.96 -3.91
N LEU A 75 12.26 16.94 -4.63
CA LEU A 75 11.48 15.77 -4.97
C LEU A 75 12.10 14.54 -4.28
N LEU A 76 11.25 13.74 -3.63
CA LEU A 76 11.59 12.43 -3.07
C LEU A 76 10.97 11.34 -3.94
N PRO A 77 11.67 10.89 -5.00
CA PRO A 77 11.21 9.81 -5.85
C PRO A 77 11.58 8.44 -5.27
N PHE A 78 10.61 7.54 -5.19
CA PHE A 78 10.86 6.15 -4.83
C PHE A 78 10.00 5.17 -5.61
N ALA A 79 10.46 3.94 -5.69
CA ALA A 79 9.74 2.82 -6.29
C ALA A 79 9.61 1.66 -5.31
N THR A 80 8.52 0.92 -5.45
CA THR A 80 8.15 -0.18 -4.55
C THR A 80 8.15 -1.53 -5.29
N SER A 81 7.43 -2.51 -4.74
CA SER A 81 7.33 -3.91 -5.22
C SER A 81 7.47 -4.15 -6.72
N ALA A 82 6.76 -3.43 -7.59
CA ALA A 82 6.76 -3.74 -9.02
C ALA A 82 8.11 -3.47 -9.72
N VAL A 83 8.81 -2.40 -9.33
CA VAL A 83 10.16 -2.13 -9.86
C VAL A 83 11.19 -2.97 -9.10
N ARG A 84 11.04 -3.09 -7.77
CA ARG A 84 11.97 -3.86 -6.92
C ARG A 84 12.11 -5.31 -7.38
N GLU A 85 11.02 -5.92 -7.84
CA GLU A 85 10.98 -7.35 -8.17
C GLU A 85 11.16 -7.64 -9.66
N ALA A 86 11.26 -6.60 -10.49
CA ALA A 86 11.52 -6.77 -11.90
C ALA A 86 12.92 -7.38 -12.11
N THR A 87 13.03 -8.40 -12.96
CA THR A 87 14.32 -9.05 -13.23
C THR A 87 15.31 -8.14 -13.97
N ASN A 88 14.80 -7.09 -14.63
CA ASN A 88 15.56 -6.03 -15.30
C ASN A 88 15.47 -4.67 -14.57
N ALA A 89 15.28 -4.66 -13.24
CA ALA A 89 15.11 -3.43 -12.46
C ALA A 89 16.19 -2.38 -12.71
N ASP A 90 17.46 -2.78 -12.77
CA ASP A 90 18.59 -1.87 -12.99
C ASP A 90 18.49 -1.14 -14.35
N ASP A 91 18.11 -1.85 -15.41
CA ASP A 91 17.91 -1.27 -16.74
C ASP A 91 16.74 -0.28 -16.77
N VAL A 92 15.64 -0.63 -16.10
CA VAL A 92 14.46 0.24 -15.96
C VAL A 92 14.83 1.52 -15.23
N LEU A 93 15.55 1.42 -14.10
CA LEU A 93 15.99 2.56 -13.30
C LEU A 93 16.97 3.45 -14.06
N ALA A 94 17.91 2.85 -14.79
CA ALA A 94 18.86 3.56 -15.64
C ALA A 94 18.14 4.35 -16.74
N ARG A 95 17.22 3.71 -17.48
CA ARG A 95 16.42 4.39 -18.51
C ARG A 95 15.59 5.54 -17.94
N VAL A 96 14.91 5.34 -16.81
CA VAL A 96 14.14 6.43 -16.18
C VAL A 96 15.06 7.59 -15.80
N ALA A 97 16.22 7.31 -15.20
CA ALA A 97 17.18 8.35 -14.84
C ALA A 97 17.73 9.10 -16.07
N ASP A 98 18.10 8.40 -17.13
CA ASP A 98 18.64 8.98 -18.36
C ASP A 98 17.61 9.85 -19.09
N GLU A 99 16.35 9.41 -19.11
CA GLU A 99 15.29 10.06 -19.88
C GLU A 99 14.51 11.15 -19.13
N THR A 100 14.54 11.15 -17.79
CA THR A 100 13.77 12.08 -16.96
C THR A 100 14.62 12.89 -15.98
N GLY A 101 15.88 12.50 -15.77
CA GLY A 101 16.75 13.05 -14.72
C GLY A 101 16.39 12.58 -13.31
N VAL A 102 15.34 11.77 -13.14
CA VAL A 102 14.86 11.30 -11.83
C VAL A 102 15.49 9.96 -11.50
N ARG A 103 16.22 9.91 -10.38
CA ARG A 103 16.73 8.67 -9.81
C ARG A 103 15.74 8.11 -8.80
N LEU A 104 14.97 7.10 -9.19
CA LEU A 104 14.03 6.43 -8.30
C LEU A 104 14.80 5.63 -7.23
N GLN A 105 14.59 5.92 -5.95
CA GLN A 105 15.09 5.07 -4.88
C GLN A 105 14.20 3.83 -4.75
N VAL A 106 14.76 2.64 -4.92
CA VAL A 106 14.01 1.40 -4.67
C VAL A 106 13.98 1.13 -3.17
N LEU A 107 12.78 1.09 -2.58
CA LEU A 107 12.61 0.72 -1.19
C LEU A 107 12.58 -0.80 -1.07
N THR A 108 13.29 -1.35 -0.08
CA THR A 108 13.09 -2.73 0.35
C THR A 108 11.71 -2.87 1.00
N GLY A 109 11.15 -4.08 0.99
CA GLY A 109 9.85 -4.31 1.63
C GLY A 109 9.86 -3.99 3.14
N ALA A 110 10.99 -4.24 3.82
CA ALA A 110 11.13 -3.89 5.24
C ALA A 110 11.18 -2.37 5.47
N GLU A 111 11.79 -1.60 4.57
CA GLU A 111 11.75 -0.13 4.62
C GLU A 111 10.33 0.41 4.38
N GLU A 112 9.59 -0.17 3.42
CA GLU A 112 8.17 0.20 3.20
C GLU A 112 7.33 -0.04 4.46
N ALA A 113 7.52 -1.20 5.11
CA ALA A 113 6.83 -1.55 6.35
C ALA A 113 7.19 -0.57 7.48
N ARG A 114 8.47 -0.22 7.64
CA ARG A 114 8.94 0.75 8.65
C ARG A 114 8.39 2.15 8.42
N LEU A 115 8.42 2.65 7.20
CA LEU A 115 7.92 3.99 6.86
C LEU A 115 6.40 4.07 7.03
N THR A 116 5.68 3.02 6.62
CA THR A 116 4.23 2.93 6.84
C THR A 116 3.89 2.87 8.32
N PHE A 117 4.68 2.13 9.10
CA PHE A 117 4.56 2.10 10.55
C PHE A 117 4.80 3.47 11.19
N LEU A 118 5.88 4.18 10.80
CA LEU A 118 6.18 5.53 11.27
C LEU A 118 5.00 6.48 11.04
N ALA A 119 4.38 6.40 9.85
CA ALA A 119 3.20 7.20 9.53
C ALA A 119 2.03 6.93 10.49
N ALA A 120 1.70 5.66 10.72
CA ALA A 120 0.65 5.28 11.66
C ALA A 120 1.02 5.65 13.11
N ARG A 121 2.28 5.44 13.51
CA ARG A 121 2.77 5.77 14.86
C ARG A 121 2.62 7.26 15.16
N ARG A 122 2.99 8.13 14.21
CA ARG A 122 2.88 9.59 14.34
C ARG A 122 1.43 10.08 14.27
N TRP A 123 0.54 9.36 13.59
CA TRP A 123 -0.89 9.67 13.58
C TRP A 123 -1.55 9.45 14.94
N TYR A 124 -1.30 8.29 15.56
CA TYR A 124 -1.96 7.94 16.83
C TYR A 124 -1.19 8.42 18.08
N GLY A 125 0.09 8.73 17.95
CA GLY A 125 0.98 9.07 19.08
C GLY A 125 1.25 7.89 20.00
N TRP A 126 2.11 8.09 21.01
CA TRP A 126 2.54 7.03 21.93
C TRP A 126 1.43 6.49 22.85
N SER A 127 0.33 7.23 23.02
CA SER A 127 -0.81 6.77 23.82
C SER A 127 -1.51 5.54 23.24
N ALA A 128 -1.27 5.19 21.97
CA ALA A 128 -1.78 3.95 21.37
C ALA A 128 -1.00 2.68 21.80
N GLY A 129 0.03 2.80 22.66
CA GLY A 129 0.79 1.64 23.15
C GLY A 129 1.48 0.89 22.02
N ARG A 130 1.60 -0.44 22.15
CA ARG A 130 2.17 -1.32 21.12
C ARG A 130 1.23 -1.39 19.92
N LEU A 131 1.71 -0.93 18.79
CA LEU A 131 0.96 -0.81 17.56
C LEU A 131 1.28 -2.00 16.65
N LEU A 132 0.26 -2.65 16.09
CA LEU A 132 0.39 -3.54 14.94
C LEU A 132 -0.18 -2.84 13.70
N VAL A 133 0.61 -2.74 12.64
CA VAL A 133 0.24 -2.09 11.38
C VAL A 133 0.21 -3.10 10.25
N LEU A 134 -0.88 -3.11 9.49
CA LEU A 134 -1.08 -3.91 8.28
C LEU A 134 -1.30 -3.01 7.06
N ASP A 135 -0.55 -3.18 5.97
CA ASP A 135 -0.80 -2.50 4.70
C ASP A 135 -0.89 -3.52 3.57
N ILE A 136 -2.02 -3.56 2.84
CA ILE A 136 -2.14 -4.41 1.64
C ILE A 136 -2.01 -3.53 0.40
N GLY A 137 -0.82 -3.56 -0.18
CA GLY A 137 -0.49 -2.96 -1.46
C GLY A 137 -0.97 -3.78 -2.67
N GLY A 138 -0.48 -3.39 -3.85
CA GLY A 138 -0.68 -4.14 -5.09
C GLY A 138 0.21 -5.38 -5.19
N GLY A 139 1.48 -5.24 -4.79
CA GLY A 139 2.48 -6.30 -4.85
C GLY A 139 2.72 -7.04 -3.53
N SER A 140 2.51 -6.40 -2.38
CA SER A 140 2.87 -6.96 -1.08
C SER A 140 1.85 -6.68 0.04
N LEU A 141 2.03 -7.39 1.15
CA LEU A 141 1.46 -7.11 2.47
C LEU A 141 2.61 -6.73 3.39
N GLU A 142 2.60 -5.50 3.90
CA GLU A 142 3.51 -5.04 4.94
C GLU A 142 2.90 -5.29 6.32
N ILE A 143 3.73 -5.79 7.25
CA ILE A 143 3.37 -6.02 8.64
C ILE A 143 4.46 -5.41 9.50
N ALA A 144 4.09 -4.52 10.41
CA ALA A 144 5.03 -3.91 11.34
C ALA A 144 4.45 -3.82 12.76
N TYR A 145 5.30 -3.98 13.76
CA TYR A 145 4.91 -3.98 15.17
C TYR A 145 5.94 -3.21 15.99
N GLY A 146 5.47 -2.38 16.92
CA GLY A 146 6.36 -1.78 17.91
C GLY A 146 5.68 -0.75 18.81
N MET A 147 6.42 -0.30 19.82
CA MET A 147 5.98 0.76 20.73
C MET A 147 6.40 2.15 20.24
N ASP A 148 7.65 2.28 19.79
CA ASP A 148 8.30 3.53 19.43
C ASP A 148 8.12 3.87 17.94
N GLU A 149 8.92 4.79 17.41
CA GLU A 149 8.88 5.20 15.99
C GLU A 149 9.55 4.20 15.05
N GLU A 150 10.57 3.51 15.54
CA GLU A 150 11.14 2.37 14.86
C GLU A 150 10.44 1.10 15.36
N PRO A 151 9.87 0.27 14.46
CA PRO A 151 9.20 -0.95 14.88
C PRO A 151 10.19 -2.01 15.36
N ASP A 152 9.78 -2.78 16.36
CA ASP A 152 10.50 -3.96 16.85
C ASP A 152 10.60 -5.07 15.79
N ALA A 153 9.57 -5.18 14.93
CA ALA A 153 9.54 -6.08 13.79
C ALA A 153 8.86 -5.42 12.59
N ALA A 154 9.43 -5.61 11.41
CA ALA A 154 8.88 -5.13 10.15
C ALA A 154 9.20 -6.13 9.02
N VAL A 155 8.16 -6.61 8.35
CA VAL A 155 8.28 -7.54 7.23
C VAL A 155 7.41 -7.10 6.05
N SER A 156 7.74 -7.61 4.87
CA SER A 156 6.91 -7.51 3.68
C SER A 156 6.78 -8.89 3.06
N LEU A 157 5.53 -9.32 2.85
CA LEU A 157 5.19 -10.61 2.26
C LEU A 157 4.69 -10.37 0.83
N PRO A 158 4.93 -11.28 -0.12
CA PRO A 158 4.46 -11.16 -1.51
C PRO A 158 2.95 -11.46 -1.63
N LEU A 159 2.13 -10.85 -0.79
CA LEU A 159 0.69 -11.07 -0.65
C LEU A 159 -0.13 -9.84 -1.06
N GLY A 160 0.35 -9.07 -2.05
CA GLY A 160 -0.39 -7.93 -2.58
C GLY A 160 -1.64 -8.35 -3.34
N ALA A 161 -2.70 -7.55 -3.25
CA ALA A 161 -3.99 -7.87 -3.84
C ALA A 161 -3.91 -8.06 -5.37
N GLY A 162 -3.15 -7.20 -6.06
CA GLY A 162 -2.97 -7.24 -7.50
C GLY A 162 -2.21 -8.48 -7.96
N ARG A 163 -1.07 -8.76 -7.31
CA ARG A 163 -0.25 -9.95 -7.57
C ARG A 163 -1.07 -11.23 -7.41
N LEU A 164 -1.75 -11.38 -6.28
CA LEU A 164 -2.50 -12.60 -5.97
C LEU A 164 -3.68 -12.79 -6.92
N THR A 165 -4.34 -11.72 -7.35
CA THR A 165 -5.41 -11.80 -8.34
C THR A 165 -4.88 -12.32 -9.67
N ALA A 166 -3.79 -11.74 -10.18
CA ALA A 166 -3.19 -12.15 -11.45
C ALA A 166 -2.66 -13.59 -11.43
N GLY A 167 -2.02 -14.00 -10.33
CA GLY A 167 -1.37 -15.31 -10.23
C GLY A 167 -2.25 -16.47 -9.77
N TRP A 168 -3.37 -16.21 -9.08
CA TRP A 168 -4.11 -17.26 -8.36
C TRP A 168 -5.62 -17.27 -8.58
N LEU A 169 -6.20 -16.24 -9.18
CA LEU A 169 -7.66 -16.14 -9.36
C LEU A 169 -8.01 -15.96 -10.84
N PRO A 170 -7.79 -16.98 -11.69
CA PRO A 170 -8.23 -16.92 -13.08
C PRO A 170 -9.77 -16.88 -13.15
N GLY A 171 -10.29 -16.09 -14.09
CA GLY A 171 -11.72 -15.99 -14.37
C GLY A 171 -12.45 -14.92 -13.56
N ASP A 172 -13.70 -14.65 -13.96
CA ASP A 172 -14.54 -13.61 -13.36
C ASP A 172 -16.03 -14.00 -13.38
N PRO A 173 -16.60 -14.50 -12.25
CA PRO A 173 -15.95 -14.75 -10.96
C PRO A 173 -14.96 -15.95 -11.02
N PRO A 174 -13.97 -15.99 -10.11
CA PRO A 174 -13.00 -17.09 -10.06
C PRO A 174 -13.62 -18.40 -9.55
N ALA A 175 -13.02 -19.53 -9.92
CA ALA A 175 -13.53 -20.84 -9.51
C ALA A 175 -13.37 -21.06 -7.98
N PRO A 176 -14.29 -21.79 -7.33
CA PRO A 176 -14.21 -22.05 -5.89
C PRO A 176 -12.91 -22.75 -5.44
N ASP A 177 -12.31 -23.60 -6.29
CA ASP A 177 -11.03 -24.26 -6.00
C ASP A 177 -9.84 -23.29 -6.00
N ASP A 178 -9.85 -22.30 -6.88
CA ASP A 178 -8.81 -21.25 -6.94
C ASP A 178 -8.88 -20.38 -5.68
N VAL A 179 -10.09 -20.00 -5.27
CA VAL A 179 -10.32 -19.24 -4.02
C VAL A 179 -9.83 -20.03 -2.80
N ARG A 180 -10.12 -21.34 -2.72
CA ARG A 180 -9.64 -22.21 -1.64
C ARG A 180 -8.11 -22.33 -1.64
N SER A 181 -7.51 -22.46 -2.82
CA SER A 181 -6.06 -22.59 -2.99
C SER A 181 -5.34 -21.31 -2.58
N LEU A 182 -5.82 -20.16 -3.04
CA LEU A 182 -5.29 -18.86 -2.63
C LEU A 182 -5.42 -18.64 -1.12
N ARG A 183 -6.58 -18.95 -0.53
CA ARG A 183 -6.79 -18.85 0.93
C ARG A 183 -5.75 -19.67 1.70
N ARG A 184 -5.46 -20.89 1.25
CA ARG A 184 -4.43 -21.75 1.87
C ARG A 184 -3.04 -21.15 1.73
N HIS A 185 -2.69 -20.65 0.54
CA HIS A 185 -1.41 -20.01 0.28
C HIS A 185 -1.20 -18.79 1.20
N VAL A 186 -2.15 -17.86 1.21
CA VAL A 186 -2.14 -16.65 2.06
C VAL A 186 -1.89 -17.02 3.53
N ARG A 187 -2.67 -17.97 4.07
CA ARG A 187 -2.53 -18.39 5.47
C ARG A 187 -1.16 -19.02 5.75
N THR A 188 -0.63 -19.80 4.82
CA THR A 188 0.68 -20.46 4.96
C THR A 188 1.80 -19.42 5.02
N GLU A 189 1.79 -18.43 4.13
CA GLU A 189 2.81 -17.38 4.09
C GLU A 189 2.76 -16.51 5.35
N ILE A 190 1.57 -16.11 5.82
CA ILE A 190 1.42 -15.31 7.04
C ILE A 190 1.86 -16.13 8.28
N ALA A 191 1.47 -17.41 8.37
CA ALA A 191 1.79 -18.27 9.51
C ALA A 191 3.30 -18.45 9.72
N ARG A 192 4.12 -18.39 8.66
CA ARG A 192 5.59 -18.43 8.77
C ARG A 192 6.17 -17.27 9.56
N THR A 193 5.48 -16.12 9.59
CA THR A 193 5.96 -14.90 10.24
C THR A 193 5.29 -14.63 11.58
N VAL A 194 4.04 -15.05 11.78
CA VAL A 194 3.26 -14.74 13.01
C VAL A 194 4.01 -15.08 14.30
N GLY A 195 4.76 -16.20 14.31
CA GLY A 195 5.50 -16.63 15.50
C GLY A 195 6.56 -15.63 15.98
N GLU A 196 7.14 -14.82 15.09
CA GLU A 196 8.08 -13.75 15.47
C GLU A 196 7.36 -12.60 16.17
N PHE A 197 6.19 -12.21 15.65
CA PHE A 197 5.37 -11.13 16.20
C PHE A 197 4.70 -11.52 17.52
N SER A 198 4.20 -12.75 17.66
CA SER A 198 3.55 -13.21 18.89
C SER A 198 4.47 -13.15 20.12
N ARG A 199 5.79 -13.25 19.92
CA ARG A 199 6.80 -13.15 21.00
C ARG A 199 6.96 -11.73 21.54
N LEU A 200 6.54 -10.71 20.78
CA LEU A 200 6.60 -9.31 21.18
C LEU A 200 5.43 -8.90 22.10
N GLY A 201 4.44 -9.79 22.24
CA GLY A 201 3.26 -9.60 23.07
C GLY A 201 2.04 -9.11 22.28
N ALA A 202 0.88 -9.06 22.96
CA ALA A 202 -0.35 -8.58 22.34
C ALA A 202 -0.25 -7.09 21.98
N PRO A 203 -0.70 -6.67 20.79
CA PRO A 203 -0.80 -5.24 20.46
C PRO A 203 -1.88 -4.58 21.32
N ASP A 204 -1.62 -3.34 21.74
CA ASP A 204 -2.60 -2.50 22.44
C ASP A 204 -3.54 -1.82 21.43
N HIS A 205 -3.07 -1.62 20.19
CA HIS A 205 -3.83 -1.03 19.10
C HIS A 205 -3.46 -1.67 17.76
N VAL A 206 -4.45 -1.98 16.92
CA VAL A 206 -4.24 -2.60 15.59
C VAL A 206 -4.80 -1.70 14.51
N VAL A 207 -3.96 -1.40 13.54
CA VAL A 207 -4.23 -0.45 12.46
C VAL A 207 -4.01 -1.10 11.13
N ALA A 208 -4.85 -0.73 10.17
CA ALA A 208 -4.58 -0.97 8.78
C ALA A 208 -4.56 0.33 7.97
N THR A 209 -3.78 0.32 6.90
CA THR A 209 -3.74 1.41 5.92
C THR A 209 -3.92 0.84 4.52
N SER A 210 -3.54 1.57 3.46
CA SER A 210 -3.81 1.22 2.07
C SER A 210 -5.26 1.43 1.60
N LYS A 211 -5.40 1.55 0.28
CA LYS A 211 -6.70 1.69 -0.38
C LYS A 211 -7.50 0.37 -0.36
N THR A 212 -6.86 -0.79 -0.22
CA THR A 212 -7.52 -2.10 -0.11
C THR A 212 -8.30 -2.19 1.20
N PHE A 213 -7.66 -1.97 2.35
CA PHE A 213 -8.38 -1.97 3.63
C PHE A 213 -9.44 -0.86 3.72
N LYS A 214 -9.17 0.33 3.15
CA LYS A 214 -10.17 1.42 3.06
C LYS A 214 -11.42 0.98 2.30
N GLN A 215 -11.28 0.22 1.21
CA GLN A 215 -12.41 -0.32 0.45
C GLN A 215 -13.15 -1.42 1.22
N LEU A 216 -12.42 -2.34 1.86
CA LEU A 216 -13.01 -3.40 2.68
C LEU A 216 -13.80 -2.84 3.87
N ALA A 217 -13.24 -1.87 4.59
CA ALA A 217 -13.94 -1.16 5.66
C ALA A 217 -15.20 -0.46 5.13
N ARG A 218 -15.11 0.16 3.95
CA ARG A 218 -16.25 0.88 3.36
C ARG A 218 -17.40 -0.05 3.00
N ILE A 219 -17.14 -1.20 2.36
CA ILE A 219 -18.21 -2.19 2.06
C ILE A 219 -18.73 -2.85 3.35
N ALA A 220 -17.91 -2.94 4.38
CA ALA A 220 -18.28 -3.42 5.71
C ALA A 220 -19.05 -2.38 6.57
N GLY A 221 -19.34 -1.19 6.03
CA GLY A 221 -20.20 -0.20 6.69
C GLY A 221 -19.48 1.03 7.25
N ALA A 222 -18.17 1.16 7.09
CA ALA A 222 -17.45 2.35 7.53
C ALA A 222 -17.89 3.61 6.77
N ALA A 223 -17.70 4.77 7.41
CA ALA A 223 -18.02 6.09 6.86
C ALA A 223 -17.28 6.39 5.54
N ARG A 224 -17.90 7.20 4.67
CA ARG A 224 -17.31 7.64 3.40
C ARG A 224 -16.09 8.53 3.66
N SER A 225 -15.10 8.50 2.77
CA SER A 225 -13.92 9.38 2.88
C SER A 225 -14.29 10.88 2.88
N ALA A 226 -15.38 11.26 2.20
CA ALA A 226 -15.88 12.63 2.15
C ALA A 226 -16.38 13.18 3.49
N GLU A 227 -16.64 12.31 4.48
CA GLU A 227 -17.05 12.73 5.83
C GLU A 227 -15.88 13.31 6.65
N GLY A 228 -14.65 13.24 6.13
CA GLY A 228 -13.49 13.90 6.71
C GLY A 228 -12.37 12.94 7.12
N LEU A 229 -11.17 13.50 7.24
CA LEU A 229 -9.93 12.78 7.55
C LEU A 229 -9.96 12.15 8.95
N TYR A 230 -10.51 12.87 9.93
CA TYR A 230 -10.50 12.48 11.34
C TYR A 230 -11.68 11.59 11.75
N VAL A 231 -12.58 11.25 10.82
CA VAL A 231 -13.66 10.30 11.10
C VAL A 231 -13.05 8.92 11.29
N GLN A 232 -13.25 8.34 12.48
CA GLN A 232 -12.78 7.00 12.77
C GLN A 232 -13.51 5.97 11.90
N ARG A 233 -12.73 5.03 11.38
CA ARG A 233 -13.22 3.97 10.49
C ARG A 233 -12.60 2.67 10.97
N GLU A 234 -13.42 1.66 11.13
CA GLU A 234 -12.97 0.35 11.58
C GLU A 234 -13.37 -0.73 10.57
N LEU A 235 -12.65 -1.84 10.58
CA LEU A 235 -13.02 -3.08 9.92
C LEU A 235 -13.06 -4.18 10.97
N LYS A 236 -14.21 -4.85 11.09
CA LYS A 236 -14.40 -6.03 11.94
C LYS A 236 -14.15 -7.30 11.14
N ARG A 237 -13.47 -8.28 11.74
CA ARG A 237 -13.18 -9.57 11.10
C ARG A 237 -14.47 -10.31 10.71
N GLU A 238 -15.45 -10.34 11.61
CA GLU A 238 -16.77 -10.95 11.35
C GLU A 238 -17.46 -10.35 10.11
N SER A 239 -17.43 -9.02 9.98
CA SER A 239 -18.02 -8.35 8.80
C SER A 239 -17.25 -8.70 7.53
N LEU A 240 -15.92 -8.79 7.59
CA LEU A 240 -15.09 -9.21 6.48
C LEU A 240 -15.39 -10.67 6.08
N GLU A 241 -15.45 -11.59 7.03
CA GLU A 241 -15.78 -13.01 6.84
C GLU A 241 -17.15 -13.18 6.14
N ALA A 242 -18.14 -12.36 6.49
CA ALA A 242 -19.44 -12.35 5.81
C ALA A 242 -19.38 -11.81 4.37
N TRP A 243 -18.43 -10.92 4.07
CA TRP A 243 -18.24 -10.34 2.73
C TRP A 243 -17.44 -11.24 1.80
N VAL A 244 -16.46 -12.01 2.28
CA VAL A 244 -15.61 -12.86 1.41
C VAL A 244 -16.42 -13.79 0.48
N PRO A 245 -17.39 -14.59 0.95
CA PRO A 245 -18.15 -15.47 0.05
C PRO A 245 -19.00 -14.69 -0.96
N ARG A 246 -19.46 -13.49 -0.61
CA ARG A 246 -20.20 -12.61 -1.53
C ARG A 246 -19.29 -12.08 -2.63
N LEU A 247 -18.10 -11.59 -2.26
CA LEU A 247 -17.10 -11.12 -3.21
C LEU A 247 -16.67 -12.23 -4.16
N ALA A 248 -16.53 -13.46 -3.65
CA ALA A 248 -16.17 -14.63 -4.45
C ALA A 248 -17.21 -14.96 -5.53
N GLY A 249 -18.50 -14.69 -5.28
CA GLY A 249 -19.57 -14.87 -6.26
C GLY A 249 -19.83 -13.67 -7.18
N MET A 250 -19.11 -12.56 -7.01
CA MET A 250 -19.30 -11.34 -7.82
C MET A 250 -18.28 -11.25 -8.95
N THR A 251 -18.74 -10.75 -10.10
CA THR A 251 -17.85 -10.31 -11.18
C THR A 251 -17.09 -9.03 -10.81
N THR A 252 -16.06 -8.66 -11.56
CA THR A 252 -15.34 -7.39 -11.41
C THR A 252 -16.28 -6.20 -11.56
N GLU A 253 -17.19 -6.23 -12.52
CA GLU A 253 -18.18 -5.17 -12.74
C GLU A 253 -19.10 -5.03 -11.52
N GLN A 254 -19.62 -6.14 -11.00
CA GLN A 254 -20.46 -6.13 -9.79
C GLN A 254 -19.70 -5.63 -8.56
N ARG A 255 -18.41 -5.95 -8.43
CA ARG A 255 -17.56 -5.41 -7.35
C ARG A 255 -17.35 -3.91 -7.52
N ALA A 256 -17.24 -3.39 -8.74
CA ALA A 256 -17.04 -1.96 -9.02
C ALA A 256 -18.25 -1.12 -8.61
N GLU A 257 -19.45 -1.71 -8.60
CA GLU A 257 -20.69 -1.06 -8.12
C GLU A 257 -20.76 -0.92 -6.59
N LEU A 258 -19.91 -1.64 -5.85
CA LEU A 258 -19.93 -1.60 -4.39
C LEU A 258 -19.46 -0.23 -3.84
N PRO A 259 -20.04 0.25 -2.73
CA PRO A 259 -19.72 1.56 -2.19
C PRO A 259 -18.22 1.76 -1.93
N GLY A 260 -17.65 2.78 -2.58
CA GLY A 260 -16.26 3.22 -2.40
C GLY A 260 -15.18 2.30 -2.99
N VAL A 261 -15.60 1.25 -3.70
CA VAL A 261 -14.71 0.44 -4.54
C VAL A 261 -14.37 1.25 -5.79
N SER A 262 -13.07 1.43 -6.06
CA SER A 262 -12.64 2.05 -7.32
C SER A 262 -12.60 1.02 -8.42
N GLU A 263 -13.05 1.38 -9.62
CA GLU A 263 -13.05 0.53 -10.81
C GLU A 263 -11.71 -0.18 -11.05
N GLY A 264 -10.61 0.56 -11.08
CA GLY A 264 -9.26 0.00 -11.26
C GLY A 264 -8.77 -0.93 -10.14
N ARG A 265 -9.54 -1.09 -9.05
CA ARG A 265 -9.25 -2.05 -7.97
C ARG A 265 -10.37 -3.08 -7.72
N ALA A 266 -11.45 -3.05 -8.49
CA ALA A 266 -12.58 -3.95 -8.28
C ALA A 266 -12.18 -5.43 -8.46
N GLY A 267 -11.40 -5.73 -9.50
CA GLY A 267 -10.94 -7.09 -9.79
C GLY A 267 -10.09 -7.69 -8.66
N GLN A 268 -9.26 -6.87 -8.01
CA GLN A 268 -8.35 -7.33 -6.94
C GLN A 268 -8.96 -7.34 -5.54
N LEU A 269 -10.22 -6.94 -5.38
CA LEU A 269 -10.85 -6.79 -4.07
C LEU A 269 -10.98 -8.12 -3.31
N LEU A 270 -11.29 -9.22 -4.01
CA LEU A 270 -11.41 -10.54 -3.39
C LEU A 270 -10.08 -11.05 -2.83
N ALA A 271 -8.99 -10.95 -3.59
CA ALA A 271 -7.67 -11.33 -3.11
C ALA A 271 -7.28 -10.51 -1.88
N GLY A 272 -7.49 -9.18 -1.92
CA GLY A 272 -7.27 -8.31 -0.77
C GLY A 272 -8.10 -8.71 0.46
N ALA A 273 -9.36 -9.13 0.26
CA ALA A 273 -10.22 -9.61 1.34
C ALA A 273 -9.68 -10.90 1.98
N LEU A 274 -9.19 -11.86 1.18
CA LEU A 274 -8.60 -13.11 1.68
C LEU A 274 -7.31 -12.85 2.48
N VAL A 275 -6.49 -11.88 2.04
CA VAL A 275 -5.28 -11.46 2.76
C VAL A 275 -5.62 -10.79 4.09
N ALA A 276 -6.56 -9.84 4.07
CA ALA A 276 -7.03 -9.17 5.29
C ALA A 276 -7.65 -10.17 6.28
N GLU A 277 -8.51 -11.09 5.82
CA GLU A 277 -9.13 -12.15 6.64
C GLU A 277 -8.06 -13.06 7.26
N GLY A 278 -7.09 -13.52 6.44
CA GLY A 278 -5.99 -14.37 6.91
C GLY A 278 -5.09 -13.68 7.93
N ALA A 279 -4.75 -12.40 7.71
CA ALA A 279 -3.96 -11.62 8.65
C ALA A 279 -4.72 -11.39 9.96
N MET A 280 -5.98 -10.95 9.89
CA MET A 280 -6.78 -10.71 11.09
C MET A 280 -7.01 -11.99 11.90
N ASP A 281 -7.23 -13.13 11.26
CA ASP A 281 -7.38 -14.41 11.97
C ASP A 281 -6.07 -14.84 12.65
N LEU A 282 -4.96 -14.89 11.90
CA LEU A 282 -3.69 -15.43 12.41
C LEU A 282 -3.03 -14.53 13.47
N PHE A 283 -3.26 -13.21 13.43
CA PHE A 283 -2.83 -12.27 14.47
C PHE A 283 -3.83 -12.15 15.63
N GLY A 284 -4.96 -12.86 15.60
CA GLY A 284 -5.97 -12.79 16.66
C GLY A 284 -6.70 -11.44 16.76
N VAL A 285 -6.84 -10.73 15.64
CA VAL A 285 -7.41 -9.39 15.54
C VAL A 285 -8.90 -9.48 15.21
N GLU A 286 -9.75 -9.08 16.14
CA GLU A 286 -11.20 -9.02 15.92
C GLU A 286 -11.63 -7.76 15.15
N LYS A 287 -10.91 -6.66 15.36
CA LYS A 287 -11.14 -5.38 14.69
C LYS A 287 -9.84 -4.61 14.52
N LEU A 288 -9.79 -3.77 13.49
CA LEU A 288 -8.69 -2.83 13.25
C LEU A 288 -9.22 -1.45 12.86
N GLU A 289 -8.45 -0.41 13.18
CA GLU A 289 -8.73 0.98 12.79
C GLU A 289 -8.04 1.33 11.47
N ILE A 290 -8.72 2.07 10.60
CA ILE A 290 -8.17 2.52 9.32
C ILE A 290 -7.39 3.82 9.53
N CYS A 291 -6.07 3.75 9.43
CA CYS A 291 -5.21 4.92 9.42
C CYS A 291 -5.34 5.66 8.08
N PRO A 292 -5.51 6.99 8.09
CA PRO A 292 -5.54 7.76 6.87
C PRO A 292 -4.16 7.84 6.20
N TRP A 293 -3.08 7.84 6.98
CA TRP A 293 -1.70 7.93 6.55
C TRP A 293 -1.11 6.55 6.21
N ALA A 294 -0.13 6.53 5.30
CA ALA A 294 0.54 5.33 4.81
C ALA A 294 2.02 5.64 4.50
N LEU A 295 2.62 4.84 3.62
CA LEU A 295 4.00 4.97 3.17
C LEU A 295 4.44 6.40 2.83
N ARG A 296 3.65 7.13 2.03
CA ARG A 296 4.04 8.48 1.57
C ARG A 296 4.18 9.46 2.72
N GLU A 297 3.23 9.47 3.65
CA GLU A 297 3.32 10.30 4.85
C GLU A 297 4.51 9.89 5.71
N GLY A 298 4.85 8.59 5.78
CA GLY A 298 6.05 8.09 6.44
C GLY A 298 7.35 8.61 5.82
N VAL A 299 7.44 8.62 4.49
CA VAL A 299 8.57 9.20 3.74
C VAL A 299 8.70 10.69 4.01
N ILE A 300 7.57 11.43 4.01
CA ILE A 300 7.56 12.86 4.32
C ILE A 300 8.07 13.08 5.74
N LEU A 301 7.49 12.40 6.74
CA LEU A 301 7.87 12.52 8.15
C LEU A 301 9.36 12.25 8.35
N ARG A 302 9.87 11.17 7.77
CA ARG A 302 11.30 10.84 7.83
C ARG A 302 12.15 11.96 7.23
N ARG A 303 11.73 12.58 6.12
CA ARG A 303 12.45 13.72 5.54
C ARG A 303 12.41 14.95 6.45
N LEU A 304 11.26 15.24 7.06
CA LEU A 304 11.07 16.38 7.95
C LEU A 304 11.97 16.27 9.20
N ASP A 305 12.11 15.08 9.78
CA ASP A 305 12.99 14.86 10.93
C ASP A 305 14.47 15.21 10.63
N HIS A 306 14.90 15.11 9.37
CA HIS A 306 16.26 15.44 8.93
C HIS A 306 16.41 16.91 8.46
N MET A 307 15.34 17.72 8.46
CA MET A 307 15.42 19.12 8.02
C MET A 307 16.04 20.06 9.05
N ASP A 308 16.06 19.68 10.34
CA ASP A 308 16.67 20.47 11.42
C ASP A 308 18.18 20.17 11.61
N SER A 309 18.75 19.29 10.78
CA SER A 309 20.13 18.81 10.91
C SER A 309 21.14 19.56 10.00
N ASP A 310 20.68 20.54 9.23
CA ASP A 310 21.46 21.39 8.33
C ASP A 310 21.43 22.87 8.80
#